data_AF-A0A9P9QGJ7-F1
#
_entry.id   AF-A0A9P9QGJ7-F1
#
_cell.length_a   1.000
_cell.length_b   1.000
_cell.length_c   1.000
_cell.angle_alpha   90.00
_cell.angle_beta   90.00
_cell.angle_gamma   90.00
#
_symmetry.space_group_name_H-M   'P 1'
#
loop_
_entity.id
_entity.type
_entity.pdbx_description
1 polymer ?
#
loop_
_entity_poly.entity_id
_entity_poly.type
_entity_poly.pdbx_seq_one_letter_code
_entity_poly.pdbx_strand_id
1 'polypeptide(L)'
;MPISNGDAMADTTVNALDYTKALEVLKNEYPERDGIDVKTLIDSKKNGGLTYNDFLMLPGYIGFPASEVTLDTPITKRITLKTPFVSSPMDTVTEHNMAIHIALLGGLGVIHHNCSQDDQAEMVRKVKRFENGFILDPIVISPKTTVAEAKALKERWGFGGFPVTEDGNLRSKLIGIITPRDIQFHDKLDDPVTAVMSTELVTARHGIELKEANDILNKSKKGKLPIVDGDFNLIALLSRSDLMKNLNFPLASKLPQSKQLISAAAIGTRPEDKIRLQKLVDAGLDIVILDSSQGNSMYQVEMIKYIKEKYPELDVIGGNVVTRDQAAALIAAGADGLRIGMGSGSACITQEVMAVGRPQATSVYNVTSFASRFGVPCIADGGIQNVGHIVKGLAMGASAVMMGGLLAGTTESPGEYFVSRDGQLVKAYRGMGSIAAMEDKKAGGGAADSKASNAGTARYFSEGDRVLVAQGVSGSVQDRGSITKFVPYLMAGVQHSLQDIGIKSLTELHEGVANGNVRFELRTASAQAEGNVHGLHSFDKKLYS
;
A
#
# COMPACT_ATOMS: atom_id res chain seq x y z
N MET A 1 -39.09 41.70 -8.31
CA MET A 1 -38.26 41.51 -9.52
C MET A 1 -39.01 40.58 -10.45
N PRO A 2 -38.97 40.73 -11.78
CA PRO A 2 -39.49 39.68 -12.64
C PRO A 2 -38.65 38.42 -12.37
N ILE A 3 -39.34 37.36 -11.95
CA ILE A 3 -38.78 36.01 -11.98
C ILE A 3 -38.36 35.79 -13.44
N SER A 4 -37.11 35.40 -13.69
CA SER A 4 -36.55 35.36 -15.05
C SER A 4 -35.84 34.05 -15.36
N ASN A 5 -36.03 33.03 -14.53
CA ASN A 5 -35.35 31.74 -14.63
C ASN A 5 -36.26 30.56 -14.23
N GLY A 6 -36.13 29.47 -14.98
CA GLY A 6 -36.69 28.16 -14.65
C GLY A 6 -38.22 28.06 -14.71
N ASP A 7 -38.73 27.02 -14.06
CA ASP A 7 -40.15 26.61 -14.11
C ASP A 7 -41.10 27.61 -13.45
N ALA A 8 -40.58 28.53 -12.63
CA ALA A 8 -41.34 29.59 -11.99
C ALA A 8 -41.89 30.64 -12.98
N MET A 9 -41.47 30.60 -14.25
CA MET A 9 -42.05 31.40 -15.35
C MET A 9 -43.40 30.88 -15.85
N ALA A 10 -43.76 29.64 -15.54
CA ALA A 10 -45.02 29.05 -15.99
C ALA A 10 -46.25 29.65 -15.27
N ASP A 11 -46.05 30.35 -14.16
CA ASP A 11 -47.14 30.83 -13.31
C ASP A 11 -46.97 32.33 -12.99
N THR A 12 -47.62 33.18 -13.80
CA THR A 12 -47.54 34.65 -13.74
C THR A 12 -48.06 35.29 -12.45
N THR A 13 -48.53 34.47 -11.49
CA THR A 13 -49.11 34.90 -10.21
C THR A 13 -48.23 34.62 -8.99
N VAL A 14 -47.08 33.97 -9.17
CA VAL A 14 -46.22 33.55 -8.05
C VAL A 14 -45.43 34.74 -7.48
N ASN A 15 -45.76 35.12 -6.26
CA ASN A 15 -44.91 36.03 -5.48
C ASN A 15 -43.64 35.29 -5.05
N ALA A 16 -42.47 35.95 -5.18
CA ALA A 16 -41.22 35.39 -4.69
C ALA A 16 -41.32 35.07 -3.19
N LEU A 17 -40.90 33.86 -2.80
CA LEU A 17 -40.85 33.44 -1.40
C LEU A 17 -39.77 34.22 -0.62
N ASP A 18 -39.97 34.34 0.69
CA ASP A 18 -38.96 34.93 1.59
C ASP A 18 -37.71 34.04 1.66
N TYR A 19 -36.54 34.61 1.39
CA TYR A 19 -35.27 33.90 1.37
C TYR A 19 -34.93 33.26 2.72
N THR A 20 -35.42 33.80 3.85
CA THR A 20 -35.18 33.20 5.17
C THR A 20 -35.90 31.86 5.35
N LYS A 21 -36.90 31.57 4.51
CA LYS A 21 -37.65 30.31 4.52
C LYS A 21 -37.08 29.25 3.57
N ALA A 22 -36.00 29.54 2.84
CA ALA A 22 -35.47 28.64 1.81
C ALA A 22 -35.18 27.21 2.33
N LEU A 23 -34.62 27.07 3.54
CA LEU A 23 -34.36 25.75 4.15
C LEU A 23 -35.64 25.04 4.61
N GLU A 24 -36.66 25.79 5.00
CA GLU A 24 -37.97 25.24 5.35
C GLU A 24 -38.69 24.73 4.10
N VAL A 25 -38.67 25.51 3.02
CA VAL A 25 -39.19 25.12 1.70
C VAL A 25 -38.51 23.84 1.22
N LEU A 26 -37.16 23.79 1.26
CA LEU A 26 -36.41 22.59 0.89
C LEU A 26 -36.86 21.36 1.70
N LYS A 27 -37.07 21.52 3.01
CA LYS A 27 -37.46 20.42 3.90
C LYS A 27 -38.92 19.98 3.69
N ASN A 28 -39.83 20.91 3.40
CA ASN A 28 -41.26 20.65 3.38
C ASN A 28 -41.78 20.25 1.99
N GLU A 29 -41.20 20.80 0.92
CA GLU A 29 -41.67 20.59 -0.46
C GLU A 29 -40.91 19.47 -1.19
N TYR A 30 -39.68 19.17 -0.76
CA TYR A 30 -38.84 18.13 -1.38
C TYR A 30 -38.69 16.94 -0.43
N PRO A 31 -39.46 15.84 -0.62
CA PRO A 31 -39.46 14.70 0.31
C PRO A 31 -38.16 13.89 0.26
N GLU A 32 -37.41 14.00 -0.83
CA GLU A 32 -36.12 13.35 -1.03
C GLU A 32 -35.02 14.39 -1.26
N ARG A 33 -33.80 14.06 -0.84
CA ARG A 33 -32.62 14.85 -1.17
C ARG A 33 -32.33 14.74 -2.66
N ASP A 34 -31.86 15.82 -3.26
CA ASP A 34 -31.42 15.86 -4.65
C ASP A 34 -30.34 14.80 -4.95
N GLY A 35 -30.30 14.35 -6.21
CA GLY A 35 -29.54 13.18 -6.66
C GLY A 35 -30.04 11.84 -6.08
N ILE A 36 -29.27 10.78 -6.30
CA ILE A 36 -29.66 9.40 -5.92
C ILE A 36 -28.81 8.84 -4.77
N ASP A 37 -29.41 7.98 -3.94
CA ASP A 37 -28.68 7.24 -2.92
C ASP A 37 -27.88 6.07 -3.53
N VAL A 38 -26.95 5.49 -2.77
CA VAL A 38 -26.08 4.42 -3.24
C VAL A 38 -26.81 3.13 -3.64
N LYS A 39 -27.94 2.79 -2.98
CA LYS A 39 -28.71 1.58 -3.30
C LYS A 39 -29.42 1.77 -4.63
N THR A 40 -29.96 2.96 -4.87
CA THR A 40 -30.56 3.33 -6.15
C THR A 40 -29.50 3.39 -7.26
N LEU A 41 -28.32 3.92 -6.98
CA LEU A 41 -27.18 3.96 -7.91
C LEU A 41 -26.74 2.56 -8.35
N ILE A 42 -26.50 1.64 -7.40
CA ILE A 42 -25.93 0.31 -7.67
C ILE A 42 -27.00 -0.77 -7.93
N ASP A 43 -28.26 -0.40 -8.11
CA ASP A 43 -29.31 -1.34 -8.52
C ASP A 43 -29.01 -1.92 -9.91
N SER A 44 -28.44 -3.13 -9.93
CA SER A 44 -28.03 -3.80 -11.17
C SER A 44 -29.20 -4.16 -12.09
N LYS A 45 -30.45 -4.17 -11.60
CA LYS A 45 -31.61 -4.40 -12.46
C LYS A 45 -32.00 -3.14 -13.25
N LYS A 46 -31.71 -1.96 -12.70
CA LYS A 46 -32.03 -0.67 -13.32
C LYS A 46 -30.85 -0.13 -14.13
N ASN A 47 -29.67 -0.12 -13.52
CA ASN A 47 -28.49 0.58 -14.06
C ASN A 47 -27.39 -0.38 -14.56
N GLY A 48 -27.56 -1.69 -14.37
CA GLY A 48 -26.56 -2.69 -14.74
C GLY A 48 -25.31 -2.68 -13.84
N GLY A 49 -24.18 -3.10 -14.39
CA GLY A 49 -22.90 -3.10 -13.70
C GLY A 49 -22.11 -1.82 -14.00
N LEU A 50 -21.82 -1.03 -12.96
CA LEU A 50 -21.16 0.26 -13.07
C LEU A 50 -19.68 0.18 -12.67
N THR A 51 -18.89 1.07 -13.26
CA THR A 51 -17.50 1.37 -12.93
C THR A 51 -17.39 2.76 -12.30
N TYR A 52 -16.17 3.19 -11.94
CA TYR A 52 -15.96 4.50 -11.32
C TYR A 52 -16.27 5.68 -12.25
N ASN A 53 -16.22 5.51 -13.57
CA ASN A 53 -16.46 6.61 -14.50
C ASN A 53 -17.95 6.88 -14.74
N ASP A 54 -18.82 5.94 -14.37
CA ASP A 54 -20.25 5.98 -14.71
C ASP A 54 -21.09 6.83 -13.75
N PHE A 55 -20.49 7.40 -12.70
CA PHE A 55 -21.20 8.23 -11.73
C PHE A 55 -20.32 9.32 -11.12
N LEU A 56 -20.94 10.29 -10.43
CA LEU A 56 -20.32 11.32 -9.59
C LEU A 56 -20.85 11.24 -8.16
N MET A 57 -20.15 11.91 -7.26
CA MET A 57 -20.65 12.26 -5.93
C MET A 57 -21.06 13.72 -5.96
N LEU A 58 -22.23 14.04 -5.40
CA LEU A 58 -22.70 15.42 -5.30
C LEU A 58 -22.03 16.13 -4.11
N PRO A 59 -21.76 17.45 -4.24
CA PRO A 59 -21.17 18.22 -3.16
C PRO A 59 -22.12 18.36 -1.97
N GLY A 60 -21.53 18.58 -0.78
CA GLY A 60 -22.25 18.76 0.47
C GLY A 60 -22.05 20.14 1.08
N TYR A 61 -22.22 20.22 2.40
CA TYR A 61 -21.96 21.45 3.17
C TYR A 61 -20.52 21.47 3.69
N ILE A 62 -19.80 22.56 3.43
CA ILE A 62 -18.41 22.75 3.88
C ILE A 62 -18.40 23.67 5.10
N GLY A 63 -17.94 23.13 6.23
CA GLY A 63 -17.79 23.87 7.49
C GLY A 63 -16.44 23.67 8.17
N PHE A 64 -15.44 23.18 7.44
CA PHE A 64 -14.11 22.82 7.96
C PHE A 64 -13.06 22.85 6.82
N PRO A 65 -11.76 23.00 7.14
CA PRO A 65 -10.67 22.91 6.16
C PRO A 65 -10.31 21.47 5.80
N ALA A 66 -9.81 21.21 4.58
CA ALA A 66 -9.36 19.88 4.15
C ALA A 66 -8.32 19.24 5.07
N SER A 67 -7.47 20.04 5.72
CA SER A 67 -6.45 19.56 6.66
C SER A 67 -7.01 18.88 7.91
N GLU A 68 -8.28 19.13 8.26
CA GLU A 68 -8.96 18.44 9.37
C GLU A 68 -9.46 17.04 8.98
N VAL A 69 -9.43 16.68 7.68
CA VAL A 69 -9.92 15.39 7.21
C VAL A 69 -8.94 14.28 7.56
N THR A 70 -9.41 13.29 8.31
CA THR A 70 -8.63 12.10 8.69
C THR A 70 -8.86 10.96 7.70
N LEU A 71 -7.78 10.28 7.30
CA LEU A 71 -7.81 9.16 6.35
C LEU A 71 -7.45 7.81 6.98
N ASP A 72 -7.53 7.73 8.31
CA ASP A 72 -7.29 6.50 9.06
C ASP A 72 -8.23 5.40 8.55
N THR A 73 -7.69 4.22 8.26
CA THR A 73 -8.49 3.13 7.70
C THR A 73 -8.02 1.75 8.14
N PRO A 74 -8.94 0.82 8.48
CA PRO A 74 -8.56 -0.56 8.73
C PRO A 74 -8.20 -1.26 7.42
N ILE A 75 -7.08 -1.99 7.41
CA ILE A 75 -6.66 -2.82 6.27
C ILE A 75 -6.94 -4.31 6.52
N THR A 76 -6.95 -4.69 7.80
CA THR A 76 -7.34 -6.01 8.32
C THR A 76 -8.12 -5.78 9.62
N LYS A 77 -8.64 -6.85 10.24
CA LYS A 77 -9.30 -6.76 11.54
C LYS A 77 -8.43 -6.14 12.66
N ARG A 78 -7.10 -6.30 12.60
CA ARG A 78 -6.18 -5.85 13.66
C ARG A 78 -5.34 -4.64 13.27
N ILE A 79 -5.16 -4.36 11.98
CA ILE A 79 -4.22 -3.35 11.50
C ILE A 79 -4.96 -2.19 10.85
N THR A 80 -4.61 -0.97 11.29
CA THR A 80 -5.10 0.30 10.76
C THR A 80 -3.93 1.10 10.18
N LEU A 81 -4.15 1.69 9.02
CA LEU A 81 -3.21 2.56 8.32
C LEU A 81 -3.64 4.03 8.46
N LYS A 82 -2.72 4.95 8.21
CA LYS A 82 -2.99 6.40 8.22
C LYS A 82 -3.51 6.95 6.89
N THR A 83 -3.36 6.17 5.83
CA THR A 83 -3.89 6.46 4.50
C THR A 83 -4.43 5.19 3.87
N PRO A 84 -5.42 5.29 2.95
CA PRO A 84 -6.01 4.14 2.28
C PRO A 84 -5.20 3.64 1.08
N PHE A 85 -3.89 3.85 1.06
CA PHE A 85 -3.05 3.58 -0.10
C PHE A 85 -2.29 2.27 0.03
N VAL A 86 -2.51 1.36 -0.91
CA VAL A 86 -1.83 0.07 -0.98
C VAL A 86 -1.12 -0.09 -2.32
N SER A 87 0.16 -0.45 -2.34
CA SER A 87 0.86 -0.77 -3.59
C SER A 87 0.67 -2.25 -3.98
N SER A 88 0.39 -2.50 -5.26
CA SER A 88 0.05 -3.83 -5.76
C SER A 88 1.25 -4.80 -5.76
N PRO A 89 1.06 -6.10 -5.45
CA PRO A 89 2.12 -7.11 -5.49
C PRO A 89 2.48 -7.52 -6.91
N MET A 90 3.14 -6.60 -7.63
CA MET A 90 3.62 -6.79 -8.99
C MET A 90 5.13 -6.51 -9.04
N ASP A 91 5.85 -7.28 -9.85
CA ASP A 91 7.30 -7.15 -10.06
C ASP A 91 7.74 -5.85 -10.76
N THR A 92 6.78 -5.04 -11.20
CA THR A 92 6.97 -3.71 -11.79
C THR A 92 6.45 -2.59 -10.88
N VAL A 93 6.02 -2.92 -9.66
CA VAL A 93 5.44 -1.96 -8.71
C VAL A 93 6.08 -2.06 -7.32
N THR A 94 6.08 -3.24 -6.70
CA THR A 94 6.38 -3.35 -5.26
C THR A 94 7.47 -4.36 -4.94
N GLU A 95 8.69 -3.86 -4.84
CA GLU A 95 9.76 -4.48 -4.05
C GLU A 95 9.94 -3.74 -2.71
N HIS A 96 10.98 -4.09 -1.95
CA HIS A 96 11.33 -3.46 -0.68
C HIS A 96 11.36 -1.92 -0.73
N ASN A 97 11.86 -1.29 -1.80
CA ASN A 97 11.99 0.17 -1.87
C ASN A 97 10.62 0.88 -1.88
N MET A 98 9.70 0.43 -2.74
CA MET A 98 8.31 0.88 -2.74
C MET A 98 7.64 0.60 -1.38
N ALA A 99 7.81 -0.62 -0.85
CA ALA A 99 7.17 -1.02 0.40
C ALA A 99 7.61 -0.17 1.61
N ILE A 100 8.90 0.16 1.69
CA ILE A 100 9.43 1.08 2.71
C ILE A 100 8.79 2.46 2.57
N HIS A 101 8.86 3.07 1.39
CA HIS A 101 8.46 4.46 1.23
C HIS A 101 6.95 4.65 1.34
N ILE A 102 6.13 3.71 0.85
CA ILE A 102 4.68 3.80 1.02
C ILE A 102 4.28 3.59 2.49
N ALA A 103 4.97 2.72 3.23
CA ALA A 103 4.75 2.56 4.66
C ALA A 103 5.15 3.82 5.45
N LEU A 104 6.26 4.48 5.09
CA LEU A 104 6.64 5.78 5.66
C LEU A 104 5.59 6.87 5.41
N LEU A 105 4.91 6.81 4.27
CA LEU A 105 3.86 7.75 3.90
C LEU A 105 2.47 7.35 4.45
N GLY A 106 2.41 6.35 5.34
CA GLY A 106 1.19 5.92 6.02
C GLY A 106 0.30 4.96 5.25
N GLY A 107 0.79 4.40 4.15
CA GLY A 107 0.14 3.34 3.38
C GLY A 107 0.71 1.95 3.68
N LEU A 108 0.54 1.02 2.75
CA LEU A 108 1.05 -0.35 2.84
C LEU A 108 1.60 -0.84 1.50
N GLY A 109 2.79 -1.44 1.50
CA GLY A 109 3.34 -2.07 0.30
C GLY A 109 3.30 -3.59 0.39
N VAL A 110 2.77 -4.22 -0.65
CA VAL A 110 2.68 -5.68 -0.75
C VAL A 110 3.76 -6.21 -1.69
N ILE A 111 4.79 -6.87 -1.14
CA ILE A 111 5.89 -7.42 -1.92
C ILE A 111 5.39 -8.58 -2.81
N HIS A 112 5.71 -8.55 -4.11
CA HIS A 112 5.34 -9.61 -5.04
C HIS A 112 6.06 -10.95 -4.74
N HIS A 113 5.52 -12.06 -5.25
CA HIS A 113 6.12 -13.39 -5.10
C HIS A 113 6.71 -13.96 -6.40
N ASN A 114 6.86 -13.12 -7.43
CA ASN A 114 7.57 -13.46 -8.68
C ASN A 114 9.09 -13.44 -8.51
N CYS A 115 9.59 -14.18 -7.53
CA CYS A 115 11.00 -14.34 -7.18
C CYS A 115 11.17 -15.59 -6.31
N SER A 116 12.43 -15.93 -5.97
CA SER A 116 12.69 -17.01 -5.04
C SER A 116 12.12 -16.69 -3.64
N GLN A 117 11.79 -17.72 -2.87
CA GLN A 117 11.33 -17.55 -1.49
C GLN A 117 12.36 -16.86 -0.58
N ASP A 118 13.65 -16.99 -0.88
CA ASP A 118 14.73 -16.36 -0.11
C ASP A 118 14.88 -14.87 -0.45
N ASP A 119 14.79 -14.51 -1.73
CA ASP A 119 14.80 -13.10 -2.15
C ASP A 119 13.60 -12.35 -1.60
N GLN A 120 12.41 -12.97 -1.62
CA GLN A 120 11.20 -12.38 -1.06
C GLN A 120 11.33 -12.16 0.46
N ALA A 121 11.84 -13.15 1.19
CA ALA A 121 12.10 -13.03 2.62
C ALA A 121 13.14 -11.96 2.94
N GLU A 122 14.17 -11.79 2.10
CA GLU A 122 15.15 -10.72 2.24
C GLU A 122 14.53 -9.34 1.98
N MET A 123 13.61 -9.20 1.02
CA MET A 123 12.87 -7.96 0.83
C MET A 123 12.01 -7.60 2.05
N VAL A 124 11.31 -8.57 2.65
CA VAL A 124 10.57 -8.37 3.91
C VAL A 124 11.53 -7.91 5.01
N ARG A 125 12.66 -8.59 5.17
CA ARG A 125 13.68 -8.24 6.18
C ARG A 125 14.20 -6.81 6.00
N LYS A 126 14.42 -6.38 4.76
CA LYS A 126 14.81 -4.98 4.45
C LYS A 126 13.74 -3.98 4.87
N VAL A 127 12.46 -4.25 4.64
CA VAL A 127 11.36 -3.38 5.10
C VAL A 127 11.34 -3.31 6.63
N LYS A 128 11.35 -4.46 7.32
CA LYS A 128 11.28 -4.52 8.78
C LYS A 128 12.48 -3.88 9.46
N ARG A 129 13.68 -3.95 8.86
CA ARG A 129 14.91 -3.36 9.40
C ARG A 129 15.08 -1.88 9.06
N PHE A 130 14.28 -1.31 8.16
CA PHE A 130 14.50 0.05 7.68
C PHE A 130 14.34 1.09 8.79
N GLU A 131 13.39 0.90 9.70
CA GLU A 131 13.19 1.77 10.86
C GLU A 131 12.96 0.88 12.07
N ASN A 132 13.67 1.13 13.17
CA ASN A 132 13.51 0.38 14.41
C ASN A 132 13.49 1.34 15.60
N GLY A 133 12.86 0.93 16.70
CA GLY A 133 13.11 1.54 18.00
C GLY A 133 14.47 1.05 18.52
N PHE A 134 14.50 -0.19 18.99
CA PHE A 134 15.72 -0.91 19.32
C PHE A 134 16.12 -1.83 18.18
N ILE A 135 17.33 -1.68 17.65
CA ILE A 135 17.93 -2.65 16.71
C ILE A 135 18.46 -3.80 17.55
N LEU A 136 17.78 -4.95 17.54
CA LEU A 136 18.14 -6.12 18.37
C LEU A 136 19.32 -6.92 17.80
N ASP A 137 19.46 -6.95 16.47
CA ASP A 137 20.54 -7.65 15.78
C ASP A 137 21.41 -6.66 14.96
N PRO A 138 22.08 -5.68 15.59
CA PRO A 138 22.97 -4.78 14.90
C PRO A 138 24.13 -5.55 14.27
N ILE A 139 24.58 -5.10 13.09
CA ILE A 139 25.81 -5.62 12.49
C ILE A 139 26.98 -5.17 13.35
N VAL A 140 27.66 -6.14 13.95
CA VAL A 140 28.87 -5.96 14.74
C VAL A 140 30.08 -6.44 13.94
N ILE A 141 31.26 -5.94 14.30
CA ILE A 141 32.52 -6.30 13.65
C ILE A 141 33.58 -6.72 14.68
N SER A 142 34.54 -7.51 14.21
CA SER A 142 35.67 -7.98 15.01
C SER A 142 36.69 -6.85 15.22
N PRO A 143 37.49 -6.86 16.30
CA PRO A 143 38.58 -5.90 16.47
C PRO A 143 39.65 -6.03 15.38
N LYS A 144 39.71 -7.19 14.72
CA LYS A 144 40.64 -7.50 13.62
C LYS A 144 40.14 -7.05 12.25
N THR A 145 38.87 -6.67 12.13
CA THR A 145 38.30 -6.17 10.87
C THR A 145 39.11 -4.96 10.40
N THR A 146 39.41 -4.87 9.11
CA THR A 146 40.19 -3.75 8.56
C THR A 146 39.30 -2.55 8.23
N VAL A 147 39.91 -1.38 8.05
CA VAL A 147 39.20 -0.19 7.55
C VAL A 147 38.61 -0.44 6.15
N ALA A 148 39.30 -1.18 5.29
CA ALA A 148 38.80 -1.58 3.98
C ALA A 148 37.49 -2.38 4.08
N GLU A 149 37.46 -3.38 4.95
CA GLU A 149 36.29 -4.23 5.18
C GLU A 149 35.12 -3.43 5.75
N ALA A 150 35.38 -2.51 6.69
CA ALA A 150 34.35 -1.63 7.24
C ALA A 150 33.75 -0.69 6.17
N LYS A 151 34.56 -0.18 5.22
CA LYS A 151 34.07 0.58 4.07
C LYS A 151 33.21 -0.28 3.15
N ALA A 152 33.65 -1.50 2.84
CA ALA A 152 32.89 -2.44 2.02
C ALA A 152 31.55 -2.84 2.67
N LEU A 153 31.52 -3.03 4.00
CA LEU A 153 30.28 -3.26 4.73
C LEU A 153 29.32 -2.07 4.61
N LYS A 154 29.83 -0.83 4.72
CA LYS A 154 29.01 0.37 4.53
C LYS A 154 28.40 0.43 3.14
N GLU A 155 29.17 0.12 2.10
CA GLU A 155 28.66 0.09 0.72
C GLU A 155 27.63 -1.02 0.51
N ARG A 156 27.88 -2.22 1.05
CA ARG A 156 26.97 -3.36 0.95
C ARG A 156 25.64 -3.12 1.65
N TRP A 157 25.67 -2.54 2.85
CA TRP A 157 24.48 -2.39 3.69
C TRP A 157 23.82 -1.01 3.60
N GLY A 158 24.49 -0.02 2.99
CA GLY A 158 24.00 1.34 2.82
C GLY A 158 24.01 2.19 4.09
N PHE A 159 24.52 1.67 5.21
CA PHE A 159 24.66 2.40 6.47
C PHE A 159 26.01 2.12 7.13
N GLY A 160 26.42 3.00 8.06
CA GLY A 160 27.59 2.77 8.91
C GLY A 160 27.30 3.09 10.37
N GLY A 161 28.30 2.86 11.24
CA GLY A 161 28.11 2.87 12.69
C GLY A 161 28.06 1.46 13.25
N PHE A 162 29.14 0.69 13.07
CA PHE A 162 29.23 -0.71 13.48
C PHE A 162 29.84 -0.79 14.88
N PRO A 163 29.14 -1.37 15.87
CA PRO A 163 29.75 -1.68 17.16
C PRO A 163 30.86 -2.71 16.99
N VAL A 164 31.95 -2.53 17.73
CA VAL A 164 33.09 -3.45 17.78
C VAL A 164 32.97 -4.26 19.07
N THR A 165 32.80 -5.57 18.94
CA THR A 165 32.73 -6.50 20.08
C THR A 165 34.01 -7.34 20.17
N GLU A 166 34.34 -7.83 21.35
CA GLU A 166 35.63 -8.50 21.63
C GLU A 166 35.93 -9.68 20.68
N ASP A 167 34.93 -10.49 20.37
CA ASP A 167 35.02 -11.65 19.47
C ASP A 167 34.39 -11.41 18.08
N GLY A 168 33.81 -10.24 17.85
CA GLY A 168 33.09 -9.91 16.63
C GLY A 168 31.68 -10.49 16.52
N ASN A 169 31.13 -11.06 17.59
CA ASN A 169 29.76 -11.58 17.65
C ASN A 169 28.83 -10.67 18.46
N LEU A 170 27.53 -10.83 18.24
CA LEU A 170 26.49 -10.18 19.06
C LEU A 170 26.48 -10.82 20.47
N ARG A 171 26.01 -10.08 21.49
CA ARG A 171 26.02 -10.52 22.90
C ARG A 171 27.41 -10.81 23.46
N SER A 172 28.38 -10.07 22.93
CA SER A 172 29.76 -10.06 23.38
C SER A 172 30.14 -8.67 23.85
N LYS A 173 31.22 -8.58 24.63
CA LYS A 173 31.66 -7.36 25.29
C LYS A 173 31.91 -6.25 24.28
N LEU A 174 31.24 -5.12 24.46
CA LEU A 174 31.38 -3.96 23.59
C LEU A 174 32.68 -3.22 23.92
N ILE A 175 33.57 -3.08 22.95
CA ILE A 175 34.88 -2.43 23.15
C ILE A 175 35.01 -1.09 22.41
N GLY A 176 34.15 -0.83 21.43
CA GLY A 176 34.18 0.41 20.65
C GLY A 176 33.04 0.51 19.64
N ILE A 177 33.02 1.60 18.89
CA ILE A 177 32.15 1.76 17.72
C ILE A 177 32.90 2.47 16.61
N ILE A 178 32.68 2.03 15.36
CA ILE A 178 33.23 2.69 14.18
C ILE A 178 32.13 3.35 13.37
N THR A 179 32.30 4.62 13.05
CA THR A 179 31.35 5.42 12.30
C THR A 179 31.93 5.82 10.94
N PRO A 180 31.10 6.26 9.97
CA PRO A 180 31.61 6.72 8.69
C PRO A 180 32.65 7.83 8.78
N ARG A 181 32.59 8.69 9.81
CA ARG A 181 33.55 9.79 10.01
C ARG A 181 34.93 9.30 10.42
N ASP A 182 35.00 8.20 11.16
CA ASP A 182 36.27 7.66 11.67
C ASP A 182 37.13 7.08 10.55
N ILE A 183 36.50 6.53 9.50
CA ILE A 183 37.18 5.91 8.35
C ILE A 183 37.23 6.78 7.09
N GLN A 184 36.57 7.94 7.09
CA GLN A 184 36.36 8.76 5.88
C GLN A 184 37.68 9.23 5.26
N PHE A 185 38.60 9.70 6.11
CA PHE A 185 39.89 10.28 5.72
C PHE A 185 41.07 9.45 6.25
N HIS A 186 40.83 8.17 6.54
CA HIS A 186 41.90 7.26 6.95
C HIS A 186 42.57 6.65 5.72
N ASP A 187 43.86 6.93 5.55
CA ASP A 187 44.63 6.57 4.34
C ASP A 187 45.04 5.09 4.30
N LYS A 188 45.26 4.47 5.46
CA LYS A 188 45.75 3.09 5.57
C LYS A 188 44.59 2.10 5.68
N LEU A 189 44.20 1.54 4.55
CA LEU A 189 43.03 0.64 4.48
C LEU A 189 43.22 -0.69 5.21
N ASP A 190 44.47 -1.14 5.37
CA ASP A 190 44.81 -2.41 6.04
C ASP A 190 44.88 -2.30 7.57
N ASP A 191 44.80 -1.07 8.12
CA ASP A 191 44.80 -0.89 9.56
C ASP A 191 43.56 -1.54 10.19
N PRO A 192 43.68 -2.15 11.38
CA PRO A 192 42.53 -2.70 12.10
C PRO A 192 41.60 -1.58 12.57
N VAL A 193 40.30 -1.86 12.65
CA VAL A 193 39.29 -0.90 13.14
C VAL A 193 39.59 -0.38 14.53
N THR A 194 40.32 -1.13 15.37
CA THR A 194 40.76 -0.68 16.70
C THR A 194 41.68 0.54 16.66
N ALA A 195 42.36 0.82 15.54
CA ALA A 195 43.23 1.98 15.40
C ALA A 195 42.45 3.31 15.25
N VAL A 196 41.17 3.23 14.85
CA VAL A 196 40.34 4.40 14.50
C VAL A 196 38.99 4.43 15.21
N MET A 197 38.55 3.33 15.85
CA MET A 197 37.25 3.27 16.53
C MET A 197 37.18 4.22 17.73
N SER A 198 35.98 4.72 18.01
CA SER A 198 35.72 5.44 19.26
C SER A 198 35.60 4.45 20.43
N THR A 199 36.37 4.67 21.50
CA THR A 199 36.34 3.88 22.74
C THR A 199 35.54 4.55 23.86
N GLU A 200 35.42 5.88 23.84
CA GLU A 200 34.56 6.63 24.77
C GLU A 200 33.10 6.58 24.31
N LEU A 201 32.40 5.53 24.74
CA LEU A 201 31.03 5.27 24.34
C LEU A 201 30.03 5.83 25.35
N VAL A 202 29.04 6.57 24.84
CA VAL A 202 27.80 6.78 25.57
C VAL A 202 26.94 5.54 25.33
N THR A 203 26.56 4.85 26.39
CA THR A 203 25.71 3.64 26.34
C THR A 203 24.49 3.79 27.26
N ALA A 204 23.50 2.92 27.09
CA ALA A 204 22.41 2.76 28.04
C ALA A 204 22.28 1.29 28.48
N ARG A 205 21.69 1.06 29.65
CA ARG A 205 21.55 -0.28 30.22
C ARG A 205 20.38 -1.05 29.59
N HIS A 206 20.51 -2.36 29.50
CA HIS A 206 19.42 -3.24 29.11
C HIS A 206 18.22 -3.09 30.06
N GLY A 207 17.00 -3.15 29.52
CA GLY A 207 15.76 -2.89 30.25
C GLY A 207 15.30 -1.44 30.26
N ILE A 208 16.05 -0.51 29.65
CA ILE A 208 15.65 0.90 29.50
C ILE A 208 14.42 1.04 28.58
N GLU A 209 13.53 1.97 28.91
CA GLU A 209 12.42 2.31 28.01
C GLU A 209 12.90 3.08 26.77
N LEU A 210 12.24 2.87 25.63
CA LEU A 210 12.62 3.53 24.36
C LEU A 210 12.65 5.06 24.48
N LYS A 211 11.70 5.64 25.23
CA LYS A 211 11.61 7.09 25.43
C LYS A 211 12.85 7.63 26.15
N GLU A 212 13.26 6.97 27.23
CA GLU A 212 14.45 7.35 28.00
C GLU A 212 15.73 7.16 27.18
N ALA A 213 15.84 6.07 26.43
CA ALA A 213 16.96 5.82 25.53
C ALA A 213 17.06 6.91 24.44
N ASN A 214 15.93 7.36 23.89
CA ASN A 214 15.88 8.47 22.94
C ASN A 214 16.36 9.79 23.56
N ASP A 215 16.03 10.06 24.83
CA ASP A 215 16.49 11.24 25.55
C ASP A 215 18.02 11.23 25.76
N ILE A 216 18.59 10.07 26.10
CA ILE A 216 20.05 9.89 26.22
C ILE A 216 20.72 10.13 24.86
N LEU A 217 20.20 9.52 23.78
CA LEU A 217 20.74 9.71 22.44
C LEU A 217 20.67 11.18 22.00
N ASN A 218 19.56 11.87 22.29
CA ASN A 218 19.39 13.29 21.97
C ASN A 218 20.38 14.18 22.74
N LYS A 219 20.54 13.95 24.05
CA LYS A 219 21.49 14.69 24.91
C LYS A 219 22.95 14.45 24.51
N SER A 220 23.32 13.21 24.19
CA SER A 220 24.68 12.85 23.77
C SER A 220 25.10 13.47 22.43
N LYS A 221 24.10 13.84 21.60
CA LYS A 221 24.26 14.30 20.21
C LYS A 221 25.03 13.32 19.31
N LYS A 222 25.25 12.06 19.75
CA LYS A 222 25.89 11.02 18.96
C LYS A 222 24.93 10.44 17.92
N GLY A 223 25.46 9.71 16.94
CA GLY A 223 24.66 9.11 15.88
C GLY A 223 24.04 7.75 16.26
N LYS A 224 24.58 7.10 17.28
CA LYS A 224 24.22 5.76 17.73
C LYS A 224 24.29 5.69 19.26
N LEU A 225 23.44 4.88 19.88
CA LEU A 225 23.46 4.59 21.31
C LEU A 225 23.43 3.07 21.51
N PRO A 226 24.57 2.43 21.87
CA PRO A 226 24.61 1.02 22.23
C PRO A 226 23.88 0.74 23.54
N ILE A 227 23.14 -0.35 23.58
CA ILE A 227 22.46 -0.88 24.77
C ILE A 227 23.24 -2.09 25.26
N VAL A 228 23.65 -2.07 26.52
CA VAL A 228 24.53 -3.09 27.11
C VAL A 228 23.94 -3.71 28.38
N ASP A 229 24.27 -4.96 28.65
CA ASP A 229 23.91 -5.63 29.92
C ASP A 229 24.88 -5.27 31.07
N GLY A 230 24.78 -5.98 32.20
CA GLY A 230 25.61 -5.75 33.38
C GLY A 230 27.10 -6.07 33.17
N ASP A 231 27.43 -6.97 32.25
CA ASP A 231 28.79 -7.38 31.90
C ASP A 231 29.35 -6.57 30.71
N PHE A 232 28.60 -5.55 30.27
CA PHE A 232 28.91 -4.68 29.15
C PHE A 232 28.87 -5.38 27.79
N ASN A 233 28.11 -6.47 27.66
CA ASN A 233 27.84 -7.10 26.37
C ASN A 233 26.81 -6.31 25.58
N LEU A 234 27.00 -6.21 24.26
CA LEU A 234 26.05 -5.52 23.39
C LEU A 234 24.76 -6.32 23.22
N ILE A 235 23.63 -5.71 23.61
CA ILE A 235 22.29 -6.29 23.50
C ILE A 235 21.48 -5.67 22.35
N ALA A 236 21.58 -4.36 22.16
CA ALA A 236 20.84 -3.65 21.10
C ALA A 236 21.54 -2.33 20.71
N LEU A 237 21.04 -1.66 19.68
CA LEU A 237 21.54 -0.38 19.22
C LEU A 237 20.37 0.56 18.87
N LEU A 238 20.45 1.83 19.25
CA LEU A 238 19.56 2.88 18.71
C LEU A 238 20.31 3.73 17.69
N SER A 239 19.59 4.25 16.70
CA SER A 239 20.14 5.16 15.71
C SER A 239 19.41 6.50 15.69
N ARG A 240 20.18 7.59 15.61
CA ARG A 240 19.62 8.94 15.49
C ARG A 240 18.86 9.13 14.17
N SER A 241 19.26 8.38 13.12
CA SER A 241 18.53 8.37 11.85
C SER A 241 17.08 7.94 12.01
N ASP A 242 16.78 7.03 12.94
CA ASP A 242 15.45 6.48 13.11
C ASP A 242 14.54 7.48 13.84
N LEU A 243 15.11 8.25 14.77
CA LEU A 243 14.43 9.42 15.35
C LEU A 243 14.08 10.48 14.30
N MET A 244 15.01 10.74 13.37
CA MET A 244 14.75 11.68 12.28
C MET A 244 13.69 11.15 11.31
N LYS A 245 13.68 9.85 11.01
CA LYS A 245 12.62 9.23 10.19
C LYS A 245 11.26 9.40 10.85
N ASN A 246 11.15 9.12 12.15
CA ASN A 246 9.89 9.29 12.86
C ASN A 246 9.39 10.74 12.89
N LEU A 247 10.32 11.71 12.97
CA LEU A 247 9.99 13.14 12.88
C LEU A 247 9.51 13.54 11.47
N ASN A 248 10.22 13.08 10.43
CA ASN A 248 9.93 13.44 9.04
C ASN A 248 8.71 12.71 8.47
N PHE A 249 8.39 11.54 9.02
CA PHE A 249 7.30 10.67 8.58
C PHE A 249 6.35 10.35 9.76
N PRO A 250 5.56 11.34 10.21
CA PRO A 250 4.69 11.19 11.38
C PRO A 250 3.51 10.25 11.13
N LEU A 251 3.11 10.05 9.87
CA LEU A 251 2.00 9.19 9.48
C LEU A 251 2.43 7.73 9.20
N ALA A 252 3.70 7.40 9.38
CA ALA A 252 4.24 6.13 8.96
C ALA A 252 3.57 4.92 9.64
N SER A 253 3.25 3.91 8.83
CA SER A 253 2.61 2.65 9.21
C SER A 253 3.60 1.76 9.95
N LYS A 254 3.58 1.80 11.29
CA LYS A 254 4.52 1.09 12.18
C LYS A 254 3.80 0.26 13.22
N LEU A 255 4.43 -0.83 13.64
CA LEU A 255 4.04 -1.55 14.86
C LEU A 255 4.31 -0.67 16.09
N PRO A 256 3.33 -0.46 16.98
CA PRO A 256 3.49 0.42 18.14
C PRO A 256 4.65 0.03 19.06
N GLN A 257 4.89 -1.27 19.24
CA GLN A 257 5.87 -1.82 20.18
C GLN A 257 7.30 -1.77 19.63
N SER A 258 7.54 -2.31 18.44
CA SER A 258 8.89 -2.38 17.85
C SER A 258 9.30 -1.13 17.09
N LYS A 259 8.34 -0.26 16.73
CA LYS A 259 8.48 0.87 15.80
C LYS A 259 8.89 0.46 14.38
N GLN A 260 8.90 -0.83 14.07
CA GLN A 260 9.18 -1.32 12.74
C GLN A 260 8.04 -1.00 11.79
N LEU A 261 8.39 -0.69 10.55
CA LEU A 261 7.40 -0.57 9.47
C LEU A 261 6.59 -1.85 9.35
N ILE A 262 5.31 -1.71 9.04
CA ILE A 262 4.43 -2.83 8.72
C ILE A 262 4.83 -3.34 7.32
N SER A 263 5.03 -4.65 7.20
CA SER A 263 5.39 -5.33 5.95
C SER A 263 4.28 -6.29 5.52
N ALA A 264 3.95 -6.24 4.23
CA ALA A 264 3.04 -7.18 3.59
C ALA A 264 3.71 -7.88 2.40
N ALA A 265 3.30 -9.11 2.12
CA ALA A 265 3.81 -9.91 1.01
C ALA A 265 2.71 -10.80 0.44
N ALA A 266 2.75 -10.99 -0.88
CA ALA A 266 1.89 -11.93 -1.57
C ALA A 266 2.48 -13.34 -1.53
N ILE A 267 1.64 -14.37 -1.56
CA ILE A 267 2.03 -15.76 -1.83
C ILE A 267 0.97 -16.44 -2.71
N GLY A 268 1.31 -17.59 -3.31
CA GLY A 268 0.34 -18.45 -3.95
C GLY A 268 -0.49 -19.27 -2.94
N THR A 269 -1.12 -20.34 -3.42
CA THR A 269 -2.00 -21.19 -2.61
C THR A 269 -1.60 -22.67 -2.67
N ARG A 270 -0.41 -22.97 -3.18
CA ARG A 270 0.06 -24.35 -3.35
C ARG A 270 0.80 -24.85 -2.11
N PRO A 271 0.95 -26.18 -1.93
CA PRO A 271 1.65 -26.73 -0.77
C PRO A 271 3.05 -26.16 -0.54
N GLU A 272 3.81 -25.88 -1.60
CA GLU A 272 5.14 -25.28 -1.56
C GLU A 272 5.14 -23.84 -1.01
N ASP A 273 4.04 -23.09 -1.16
CA ASP A 273 3.92 -21.75 -0.60
C ASP A 273 3.88 -21.77 0.93
N LYS A 274 3.64 -22.92 1.57
CA LYS A 274 3.76 -23.07 3.03
C LYS A 274 5.20 -22.89 3.51
N ILE A 275 6.18 -23.32 2.70
CA ILE A 275 7.61 -23.15 2.99
C ILE A 275 8.00 -21.69 2.78
N ARG A 276 7.55 -21.09 1.66
CA ARG A 276 7.71 -19.66 1.40
C ARG A 276 7.17 -18.84 2.56
N LEU A 277 5.94 -19.11 3.00
CA LEU A 277 5.31 -18.41 4.10
C LEU A 277 6.12 -18.51 5.40
N GLN A 278 6.63 -19.69 5.76
CA GLN A 278 7.47 -19.86 6.95
C GLN A 278 8.67 -18.90 6.89
N LYS A 279 9.38 -18.83 5.75
CA LYS A 279 10.52 -17.91 5.58
C LYS A 279 10.12 -16.44 5.71
N LEU A 280 8.94 -16.06 5.21
CA LEU A 280 8.44 -14.68 5.34
C LEU A 280 8.08 -14.34 6.79
N VAL A 281 7.44 -15.27 7.51
CA VAL A 281 7.14 -15.13 8.94
C VAL A 281 8.43 -15.00 9.74
N ASP A 282 9.44 -15.84 9.46
CA ASP A 282 10.76 -15.76 10.11
C ASP A 282 11.48 -14.42 9.80
N ALA A 283 11.17 -13.78 8.67
CA ALA A 283 11.66 -12.46 8.32
C ALA A 283 10.87 -11.31 9.00
N GLY A 284 9.79 -11.61 9.71
CA GLY A 284 8.95 -10.64 10.43
C GLY A 284 7.76 -10.09 9.64
N LEU A 285 7.19 -10.87 8.73
CA LEU A 285 5.99 -10.48 7.98
C LEU A 285 4.78 -10.23 8.91
N ASP A 286 4.03 -9.15 8.67
CA ASP A 286 2.85 -8.79 9.48
C ASP A 286 1.53 -9.16 8.78
N ILE A 287 1.47 -9.03 7.46
CA ILE A 287 0.28 -9.31 6.65
C ILE A 287 0.66 -10.19 5.45
N VAL A 288 -0.06 -11.28 5.24
CA VAL A 288 0.04 -12.10 4.03
C VAL A 288 -1.18 -11.92 3.15
N ILE A 289 -0.95 -11.74 1.84
CA ILE A 289 -2.00 -11.67 0.83
C ILE A 289 -1.96 -12.92 -0.04
N LEU A 290 -3.07 -13.65 -0.13
CA LEU A 290 -3.18 -14.80 -1.02
C LEU A 290 -3.52 -14.30 -2.43
N ASP A 291 -2.56 -14.42 -3.35
CA ASP A 291 -2.66 -13.84 -4.68
C ASP A 291 -3.26 -14.84 -5.68
N SER A 292 -4.47 -14.53 -6.16
CA SER A 292 -5.15 -15.31 -7.18
C SER A 292 -6.08 -14.40 -8.01
N SER A 293 -6.29 -14.72 -9.28
CA SER A 293 -7.33 -14.07 -10.07
C SER A 293 -8.75 -14.42 -9.59
N GLN A 294 -8.93 -15.61 -9.01
CA GLN A 294 -10.22 -16.12 -8.53
C GLN A 294 -10.01 -16.88 -7.22
N GLY A 295 -10.13 -16.17 -6.10
CA GLY A 295 -9.72 -16.68 -4.79
C GLY A 295 -10.64 -17.70 -4.15
N ASN A 296 -11.90 -17.81 -4.60
CA ASN A 296 -12.84 -18.79 -4.08
C ASN A 296 -12.52 -20.19 -4.64
N SER A 297 -11.58 -20.86 -3.99
CA SER A 297 -11.08 -22.19 -4.35
C SER A 297 -10.80 -23.00 -3.09
N MET A 298 -10.85 -24.34 -3.21
CA MET A 298 -10.48 -25.21 -2.09
C MET A 298 -9.04 -24.95 -1.62
N TYR A 299 -8.13 -24.65 -2.53
CA TYR A 299 -6.72 -24.39 -2.22
C TYR A 299 -6.56 -23.17 -1.30
N GLN A 300 -7.24 -22.07 -1.65
CA GLN A 300 -7.13 -20.85 -0.85
C GLN A 300 -7.86 -20.98 0.49
N VAL A 301 -9.03 -21.60 0.53
CA VAL A 301 -9.79 -21.83 1.77
C VAL A 301 -8.96 -22.65 2.76
N GLU A 302 -8.32 -23.74 2.30
CA GLU A 302 -7.47 -24.56 3.16
C GLU A 302 -6.16 -23.85 3.54
N MET A 303 -5.61 -23.01 2.66
CA MET A 303 -4.46 -22.18 3.01
C MET A 303 -4.81 -21.17 4.12
N ILE A 304 -5.96 -20.48 4.05
CA ILE A 304 -6.38 -19.54 5.11
C ILE A 304 -6.47 -20.27 6.44
N LYS A 305 -7.16 -21.41 6.50
CA LYS A 305 -7.29 -22.21 7.73
C LYS A 305 -5.93 -22.61 8.30
N TYR A 306 -5.04 -23.12 7.45
CA TYR A 306 -3.67 -23.49 7.82
C TYR A 306 -2.90 -22.31 8.42
N ILE A 307 -3.01 -21.11 7.82
CA ILE A 307 -2.32 -19.92 8.32
C ILE A 307 -2.88 -19.49 9.68
N LYS A 308 -4.21 -19.47 9.84
CA LYS A 308 -4.84 -19.08 11.11
C LYS A 308 -4.53 -20.07 12.24
N GLU A 309 -4.37 -21.36 11.94
CA GLU A 309 -3.96 -22.38 12.90
C GLU A 309 -2.48 -22.25 13.29
N LYS A 310 -1.58 -22.11 12.30
CA LYS A 310 -0.13 -22.16 12.54
C LYS A 310 0.47 -20.82 12.96
N TYR A 311 -0.06 -19.70 12.46
CA TYR A 311 0.42 -18.33 12.68
C TYR A 311 -0.75 -17.42 13.08
N PRO A 312 -1.35 -17.59 14.27
CA PRO A 312 -2.55 -16.86 14.67
C PRO A 312 -2.38 -15.33 14.69
N GLU A 313 -1.15 -14.87 14.96
CA GLU A 313 -0.79 -13.45 14.98
C GLU A 313 -0.62 -12.82 13.58
N LEU A 314 -0.47 -13.65 12.54
CA LEU A 314 -0.36 -13.17 11.16
C LEU A 314 -1.76 -12.83 10.62
N ASP A 315 -1.90 -11.64 10.03
CA ASP A 315 -3.13 -11.25 9.35
C ASP A 315 -3.16 -11.77 7.91
N VAL A 316 -4.31 -12.31 7.51
CA VAL A 316 -4.51 -12.92 6.19
C VAL A 316 -5.53 -12.15 5.38
N ILE A 317 -5.12 -11.66 4.21
CA ILE A 317 -6.02 -11.06 3.22
C ILE A 317 -6.29 -12.08 2.12
N GLY A 318 -7.56 -12.50 2.00
CA GLY A 318 -8.02 -13.42 0.96
C GLY A 318 -8.47 -12.70 -0.31
N GLY A 319 -8.30 -13.33 -1.46
CA GLY A 319 -8.74 -12.78 -2.74
C GLY A 319 -8.14 -13.44 -3.98
N ASN A 320 -8.44 -12.94 -5.17
CA ASN A 320 -9.39 -11.85 -5.40
C ASN A 320 -10.85 -12.35 -5.43
N VAL A 321 -11.79 -11.48 -5.04
CA VAL A 321 -13.24 -11.74 -5.10
C VAL A 321 -13.99 -10.61 -5.80
N VAL A 322 -15.15 -10.88 -6.38
CA VAL A 322 -16.07 -9.88 -6.99
C VAL A 322 -17.54 -10.12 -6.67
N THR A 323 -17.87 -11.20 -5.95
CA THR A 323 -19.23 -11.55 -5.54
C THR A 323 -19.36 -11.79 -4.03
N ARG A 324 -20.59 -11.68 -3.55
CA ARG A 324 -20.94 -11.95 -2.15
C ARG A 324 -20.63 -13.38 -1.75
N ASP A 325 -20.88 -14.34 -2.62
CA ASP A 325 -20.70 -15.77 -2.33
C ASP A 325 -19.22 -16.12 -2.16
N GLN A 326 -18.36 -15.54 -3.00
CA GLN A 326 -16.91 -15.67 -2.86
C GLN A 326 -16.42 -15.05 -1.55
N ALA A 327 -16.92 -13.86 -1.21
CA ALA A 327 -16.58 -13.19 0.05
C ALA A 327 -17.01 -14.04 1.27
N ALA A 328 -18.22 -14.59 1.25
CA ALA A 328 -18.72 -15.46 2.32
C ALA A 328 -17.81 -16.67 2.56
N ALA A 329 -17.38 -17.35 1.49
CA ALA A 329 -16.50 -18.51 1.60
C ALA A 329 -15.15 -18.17 2.25
N LEU A 330 -14.50 -17.07 1.84
CA LEU A 330 -13.19 -16.68 2.38
C LEU A 330 -13.29 -16.10 3.81
N ILE A 331 -14.37 -15.35 4.11
CA ILE A 331 -14.64 -14.88 5.47
C ILE A 331 -14.86 -16.06 6.42
N ALA A 332 -15.67 -17.05 6.01
CA ALA A 332 -15.93 -18.26 6.80
C ALA A 332 -14.66 -19.10 7.03
N ALA A 333 -13.70 -19.04 6.09
CA ALA A 333 -12.40 -19.69 6.24
C ALA A 333 -11.48 -18.99 7.28
N GLY A 334 -11.79 -17.74 7.65
CA GLY A 334 -11.03 -16.98 8.65
C GLY A 334 -10.22 -15.80 8.09
N ALA A 335 -10.54 -15.29 6.90
CA ALA A 335 -9.86 -14.12 6.35
C ALA A 335 -10.03 -12.88 7.25
N ASP A 336 -8.94 -12.15 7.48
CA ASP A 336 -8.88 -10.91 8.25
C ASP A 336 -9.13 -9.66 7.39
N GLY A 337 -9.06 -9.80 6.06
CA GLY A 337 -9.38 -8.79 5.06
C GLY A 337 -9.68 -9.43 3.70
N LEU A 338 -10.28 -8.67 2.79
CA LEU A 338 -10.56 -9.13 1.42
C LEU A 338 -9.94 -8.22 0.36
N ARG A 339 -9.46 -8.82 -0.74
CA ARG A 339 -9.02 -8.11 -1.94
C ARG A 339 -10.05 -8.26 -3.05
N ILE A 340 -10.60 -7.14 -3.52
CA ILE A 340 -11.72 -7.10 -4.47
C ILE A 340 -11.25 -6.65 -5.85
N GLY A 341 -11.52 -7.45 -6.87
CA GLY A 341 -11.34 -7.05 -8.28
C GLY A 341 -10.90 -8.20 -9.19
N MET A 342 -11.54 -8.32 -10.36
CA MET A 342 -11.20 -9.33 -11.36
C MET A 342 -11.43 -8.75 -12.77
N GLY A 343 -10.35 -8.61 -13.53
CA GLY A 343 -10.38 -8.02 -14.87
C GLY A 343 -10.41 -6.49 -14.93
N SER A 344 -10.35 -5.80 -13.80
CA SER A 344 -10.38 -4.32 -13.73
C SER A 344 -8.99 -3.66 -13.80
N GLY A 345 -7.91 -4.45 -13.71
CA GLY A 345 -6.54 -3.93 -13.74
C GLY A 345 -6.14 -3.43 -15.13
N SER A 346 -5.32 -2.38 -15.20
CA SER A 346 -4.93 -1.73 -16.47
C SER A 346 -4.12 -2.62 -17.44
N ALA A 347 -3.46 -3.66 -16.92
CA ALA A 347 -2.74 -4.64 -17.74
C ALA A 347 -3.40 -6.04 -17.72
N CYS A 348 -4.65 -6.14 -17.25
CA CYS A 348 -5.39 -7.39 -17.14
C CYS A 348 -6.37 -7.53 -18.30
N ILE A 349 -6.39 -8.70 -18.94
CA ILE A 349 -7.31 -9.04 -20.04
C ILE A 349 -8.20 -10.24 -19.69
N THR A 350 -8.30 -10.61 -18.41
CA THR A 350 -9.09 -11.76 -17.94
C THR A 350 -10.55 -11.71 -18.39
N GLN A 351 -11.19 -10.52 -18.41
CA GLN A 351 -12.58 -10.42 -18.86
C GLN A 351 -12.75 -10.77 -20.34
N GLU A 352 -11.83 -10.31 -21.19
CA GLU A 352 -11.86 -10.59 -22.62
C GLU A 352 -11.56 -12.06 -22.90
N VAL A 353 -10.50 -12.60 -22.27
CA VAL A 353 -10.00 -13.94 -22.60
C VAL A 353 -10.82 -15.04 -21.92
N MET A 354 -11.24 -14.84 -20.67
CA MET A 354 -11.96 -15.86 -19.88
C MET A 354 -13.48 -15.65 -19.85
N ALA A 355 -13.99 -14.50 -20.31
CA ALA A 355 -15.39 -14.09 -20.13
C ALA A 355 -15.85 -14.03 -18.65
N VAL A 356 -14.91 -13.95 -17.71
CA VAL A 356 -15.17 -13.90 -16.26
C VAL A 356 -14.56 -12.64 -15.66
N GLY A 357 -15.37 -11.91 -14.89
CA GLY A 357 -14.98 -10.70 -14.17
C GLY A 357 -16.22 -9.90 -13.80
N ARG A 358 -16.03 -8.67 -13.31
CA ARG A 358 -17.17 -7.81 -12.96
C ARG A 358 -16.75 -6.32 -12.91
N PRO A 359 -17.64 -5.38 -13.28
CA PRO A 359 -17.40 -3.94 -13.11
C PRO A 359 -17.02 -3.58 -11.67
N GLN A 360 -15.97 -2.77 -11.52
CA GLN A 360 -15.29 -2.62 -10.22
C GLN A 360 -16.16 -1.94 -9.15
N ALA A 361 -16.91 -0.88 -9.48
CA ALA A 361 -17.72 -0.18 -8.47
C ALA A 361 -18.83 -1.09 -7.92
N THR A 362 -19.53 -1.79 -8.82
CA THR A 362 -20.52 -2.81 -8.44
C THR A 362 -19.92 -3.97 -7.64
N SER A 363 -18.68 -4.38 -7.95
CA SER A 363 -17.99 -5.45 -7.22
C SER A 363 -17.65 -5.01 -5.80
N VAL A 364 -17.05 -3.83 -5.65
CA VAL A 364 -16.69 -3.23 -4.37
C VAL A 364 -17.93 -3.12 -3.49
N TYR A 365 -18.98 -2.44 -3.96
CA TYR A 365 -20.20 -2.24 -3.17
C TYR A 365 -20.86 -3.55 -2.71
N ASN A 366 -21.03 -4.51 -3.62
CA ASN A 366 -21.73 -5.75 -3.28
C ASN A 366 -20.95 -6.63 -2.29
N VAL A 367 -19.62 -6.64 -2.38
CA VAL A 367 -18.77 -7.39 -1.47
C VAL A 367 -18.66 -6.68 -0.12
N THR A 368 -18.41 -5.36 -0.10
CA THR A 368 -18.24 -4.57 1.13
C THR A 368 -19.52 -4.51 1.96
N SER A 369 -20.68 -4.37 1.31
CA SER A 369 -22.00 -4.42 1.97
C SER A 369 -22.23 -5.72 2.74
N PHE A 370 -21.65 -6.84 2.27
CA PHE A 370 -21.69 -8.11 2.99
C PHE A 370 -20.56 -8.24 4.02
N ALA A 371 -19.32 -7.96 3.63
CA ALA A 371 -18.12 -8.15 4.45
C ALA A 371 -18.12 -7.27 5.71
N SER A 372 -18.64 -6.05 5.61
CA SER A 372 -18.78 -5.12 6.75
C SER A 372 -19.61 -5.69 7.90
N ARG A 373 -20.59 -6.56 7.61
CA ARG A 373 -21.40 -7.25 8.64
C ARG A 373 -20.59 -8.18 9.54
N PHE A 374 -19.39 -8.55 9.10
CA PHE A 374 -18.43 -9.40 9.83
C PHE A 374 -17.20 -8.62 10.30
N GLY A 375 -17.20 -7.28 10.15
CA GLY A 375 -16.06 -6.43 10.47
C GLY A 375 -14.82 -6.74 9.63
N VAL A 376 -14.98 -7.20 8.38
CA VAL A 376 -13.87 -7.55 7.48
C VAL A 376 -13.59 -6.41 6.52
N PRO A 377 -12.44 -5.70 6.64
CA PRO A 377 -12.06 -4.64 5.71
C PRO A 377 -11.79 -5.16 4.32
N CYS A 378 -11.97 -4.28 3.33
CA CYS A 378 -11.89 -4.65 1.92
C CYS A 378 -11.02 -3.68 1.13
N ILE A 379 -10.18 -4.21 0.25
CA ILE A 379 -9.30 -3.45 -0.63
C ILE A 379 -9.88 -3.46 -2.05
N ALA A 380 -10.15 -2.29 -2.61
CA ALA A 380 -10.50 -2.16 -4.02
C ALA A 380 -9.24 -2.20 -4.90
N ASP A 381 -9.05 -3.29 -5.64
CA ASP A 381 -7.88 -3.53 -6.49
C ASP A 381 -8.24 -3.48 -7.98
N GLY A 382 -7.56 -2.60 -8.71
CA GLY A 382 -7.77 -2.39 -10.15
C GLY A 382 -8.71 -1.23 -10.49
N GLY A 383 -8.55 -0.67 -11.70
CA GLY A 383 -9.34 0.45 -12.21
C GLY A 383 -9.01 1.83 -11.63
N ILE A 384 -8.07 1.93 -10.68
CA ILE A 384 -7.69 3.20 -10.03
C ILE A 384 -6.63 3.93 -10.86
N GLN A 385 -6.95 5.13 -11.34
CA GLN A 385 -6.07 5.94 -12.20
C GLN A 385 -5.88 7.37 -11.72
N ASN A 386 -6.74 7.86 -10.83
CA ASN A 386 -6.75 9.23 -10.34
C ASN A 386 -7.43 9.29 -8.96
N VAL A 387 -7.33 10.46 -8.31
CA VAL A 387 -7.94 10.73 -7.00
C VAL A 387 -9.46 10.45 -7.00
N GLY A 388 -10.18 10.82 -8.05
CA GLY A 388 -11.61 10.58 -8.15
C GLY A 388 -11.98 9.10 -8.08
N HIS A 389 -11.20 8.20 -8.70
CA HIS A 389 -11.42 6.76 -8.59
C HIS A 389 -11.16 6.24 -7.18
N ILE A 390 -10.16 6.80 -6.49
CA ILE A 390 -9.87 6.47 -5.09
C ILE A 390 -11.09 6.80 -4.23
N VAL A 391 -11.58 8.04 -4.30
CA VAL A 391 -12.72 8.52 -3.51
C VAL A 391 -13.97 7.72 -3.82
N LYS A 392 -14.25 7.41 -5.09
CA LYS A 392 -15.39 6.57 -5.48
C LYS A 392 -15.26 5.13 -4.99
N GLY A 393 -14.07 4.54 -5.03
CA GLY A 393 -13.81 3.21 -4.45
C GLY A 393 -14.10 3.18 -2.95
N LEU A 394 -13.64 4.20 -2.22
CA LEU A 394 -13.89 4.37 -0.79
C LEU A 394 -15.37 4.60 -0.50
N ALA A 395 -16.05 5.43 -1.28
CA ALA A 395 -17.49 5.70 -1.16
C ALA A 395 -18.34 4.45 -1.44
N MET A 396 -17.88 3.52 -2.29
CA MET A 396 -18.52 2.21 -2.48
C MET A 396 -18.25 1.23 -1.32
N GLY A 397 -17.61 1.69 -0.24
CA GLY A 397 -17.40 0.92 0.99
C GLY A 397 -16.06 0.19 1.08
N ALA A 398 -15.14 0.40 0.13
CA ALA A 398 -13.77 -0.08 0.33
C ALA A 398 -13.12 0.65 1.50
N SER A 399 -12.31 -0.07 2.27
CA SER A 399 -11.50 0.51 3.34
C SER A 399 -10.21 1.11 2.76
N ALA A 400 -9.62 0.46 1.76
CA ALA A 400 -8.42 0.92 1.08
C ALA A 400 -8.47 0.66 -0.43
N VAL A 401 -7.55 1.26 -1.17
CA VAL A 401 -7.41 1.06 -2.62
C VAL A 401 -6.02 0.53 -2.94
N MET A 402 -5.96 -0.46 -3.83
CA MET A 402 -4.71 -1.02 -4.33
C MET A 402 -4.38 -0.45 -5.70
N MET A 403 -3.16 0.06 -5.83
CA MET A 403 -2.69 0.81 -6.99
C MET A 403 -1.50 0.09 -7.63
N GLY A 404 -1.70 -0.37 -8.86
CA GLY A 404 -0.64 -0.92 -9.71
C GLY A 404 -0.10 0.16 -10.65
N GLY A 405 -0.74 0.32 -11.81
CA GLY A 405 -0.33 1.27 -12.83
C GLY A 405 -0.26 2.74 -12.39
N LEU A 406 -0.90 3.14 -11.28
CA LEU A 406 -0.78 4.50 -10.73
C LEU A 406 0.58 4.73 -10.03
N LEU A 407 1.17 3.69 -9.44
CA LEU A 407 2.47 3.74 -8.76
C LEU A 407 3.62 3.18 -9.61
N ALA A 408 3.31 2.43 -10.67
CA ALA A 408 4.29 2.07 -11.68
C ALA A 408 4.90 3.32 -12.33
N GLY A 409 6.20 3.28 -12.66
CA GLY A 409 6.89 4.43 -13.27
C GLY A 409 7.41 5.46 -12.26
N THR A 410 7.28 5.19 -10.97
CA THR A 410 7.86 6.04 -9.92
C THR A 410 9.31 5.63 -9.65
N THR A 411 10.09 6.50 -9.01
CA THR A 411 11.51 6.21 -8.72
C THR A 411 11.67 4.99 -7.82
N GLU A 412 10.74 4.77 -6.88
CA GLU A 412 10.75 3.66 -5.94
C GLU A 412 10.21 2.35 -6.54
N SER A 413 9.51 2.39 -7.67
CA SER A 413 9.07 1.16 -8.36
C SER A 413 10.27 0.44 -8.99
N PRO A 414 10.30 -0.90 -8.98
CA PRO A 414 11.39 -1.67 -9.57
C PRO A 414 11.49 -1.48 -11.09
N GLY A 415 12.66 -1.81 -11.63
CA GLY A 415 12.98 -1.70 -13.05
C GLY A 415 13.70 -0.41 -13.43
N GLU A 416 14.37 -0.46 -14.58
CA GLU A 416 15.14 0.65 -15.14
C GLU A 416 14.25 1.57 -16.00
N TYR A 417 14.60 2.85 -16.02
CA TYR A 417 14.02 3.79 -16.97
C TYR A 417 14.59 3.58 -18.37
N PHE A 418 13.75 3.77 -19.38
CA PHE A 418 14.19 3.85 -20.77
C PHE A 418 13.41 4.94 -21.51
N VAL A 419 13.94 5.38 -22.66
CA VAL A 419 13.29 6.36 -23.51
C VAL A 419 12.40 5.62 -24.51
N SER A 420 11.10 5.97 -24.55
CA SER A 420 10.14 5.43 -25.49
C SER A 420 10.44 5.90 -26.92
N ARG A 421 9.80 5.25 -27.91
CA ARG A 421 9.91 5.67 -29.33
C ARG A 421 9.45 7.12 -29.55
N ASP A 422 8.60 7.63 -28.69
CA ASP A 422 8.06 8.99 -28.74
C ASP A 422 8.90 9.99 -27.92
N GLY A 423 10.10 9.59 -27.46
CA GLY A 423 11.02 10.46 -26.72
C GLY A 423 10.66 10.68 -25.25
N GLN A 424 9.76 9.88 -24.67
CA GLN A 424 9.32 10.03 -23.28
C GLN A 424 10.07 9.06 -22.36
N LEU A 425 10.41 9.52 -21.16
CA LEU A 425 10.99 8.65 -20.12
C LEU A 425 9.90 7.74 -19.54
N VAL A 426 10.11 6.43 -19.60
CA VAL A 426 9.12 5.41 -19.19
C VAL A 426 9.77 4.27 -18.39
N LYS A 427 8.97 3.52 -17.64
CA LYS A 427 9.34 2.20 -17.08
C LYS A 427 8.47 1.10 -17.66
N ALA A 428 8.99 -0.12 -17.69
CA ALA A 428 8.22 -1.30 -18.06
C ALA A 428 7.12 -1.58 -17.03
N TYR A 429 5.93 -1.96 -17.50
CA TYR A 429 4.81 -2.34 -16.65
C TYR A 429 4.14 -3.59 -17.25
N ARG A 430 4.03 -4.66 -16.47
CA ARG A 430 3.45 -5.93 -16.93
C ARG A 430 2.50 -6.53 -15.91
N GLY A 431 1.40 -7.10 -16.40
CA GLY A 431 0.50 -7.90 -15.57
C GLY A 431 1.14 -9.26 -15.25
N MET A 432 0.91 -9.78 -14.04
CA MET A 432 1.41 -11.10 -13.63
C MET A 432 0.92 -12.25 -14.52
N GLY A 433 -0.16 -12.04 -15.29
CA GLY A 433 -0.70 -13.02 -16.24
C GLY A 433 -0.18 -12.88 -17.67
N SER A 434 0.82 -12.02 -17.89
CA SER A 434 1.46 -11.91 -19.21
C SER A 434 2.44 -13.04 -19.43
N ILE A 435 2.66 -13.41 -20.71
CA ILE A 435 3.67 -14.43 -21.07
C ILE A 435 5.04 -14.05 -20.51
N ALA A 436 5.42 -12.78 -20.58
CA ALA A 436 6.70 -12.31 -20.06
C ALA A 436 6.86 -12.51 -18.54
N ALA A 437 5.78 -12.43 -17.77
CA ALA A 437 5.79 -12.72 -16.34
C ALA A 437 5.77 -14.23 -16.06
N MET A 438 4.97 -14.99 -16.82
CA MET A 438 4.84 -16.45 -16.68
C MET A 438 6.09 -17.21 -17.15
N GLU A 439 6.86 -16.68 -18.07
CA GLU A 439 8.11 -17.30 -18.56
C GLU A 439 9.36 -16.77 -17.83
N ASP A 440 9.19 -15.93 -16.81
CA ASP A 440 10.32 -15.37 -16.07
C ASP A 440 11.06 -16.47 -15.29
N LYS A 441 12.25 -16.82 -15.80
CA LYS A 441 13.11 -17.85 -15.22
C LYS A 441 13.77 -17.40 -13.92
N LYS A 442 13.83 -16.09 -13.62
CA LYS A 442 14.38 -15.60 -12.34
C LYS A 442 13.52 -16.01 -11.15
N ALA A 443 12.25 -16.35 -11.37
CA ALA A 443 11.31 -16.78 -10.34
C ALA A 443 11.21 -18.31 -10.18
N GLY A 444 11.82 -19.09 -11.09
CA GLY A 444 11.77 -20.55 -11.06
C GLY A 444 12.91 -21.15 -10.25
N GLY A 445 12.59 -21.96 -9.23
CA GLY A 445 13.57 -22.79 -8.52
C GLY A 445 14.09 -23.95 -9.39
N GLY A 446 14.97 -23.65 -10.35
CA GLY A 446 15.94 -24.55 -11.00
C GLY A 446 15.46 -25.84 -11.71
N ALA A 447 15.51 -25.84 -13.05
CA ALA A 447 16.14 -26.86 -13.93
C ALA A 447 16.07 -26.36 -15.39
N ALA A 448 17.06 -26.67 -16.22
CA ALA A 448 17.18 -26.17 -17.60
C ALA A 448 16.03 -26.61 -18.54
N ASP A 449 15.27 -27.66 -18.16
CA ASP A 449 14.29 -28.33 -19.02
C ASP A 449 12.84 -28.37 -18.47
N SER A 450 12.51 -27.66 -17.40
CA SER A 450 11.12 -27.60 -16.88
C SER A 450 10.51 -26.21 -17.08
N LYS A 451 9.33 -26.14 -17.72
CA LYS A 451 8.50 -24.92 -17.75
C LYS A 451 8.30 -24.46 -16.30
N ALA A 452 8.79 -23.28 -15.94
CA ALA A 452 8.82 -22.83 -14.56
C ALA A 452 7.39 -22.68 -13.99
N SER A 453 7.06 -23.44 -12.95
CA SER A 453 5.98 -23.07 -12.04
C SER A 453 6.45 -21.80 -11.30
N ASN A 454 5.80 -20.67 -11.54
CA ASN A 454 6.14 -19.39 -10.93
C ASN A 454 4.86 -18.62 -10.55
N ALA A 455 5.02 -17.43 -9.97
CA ALA A 455 3.90 -16.63 -9.48
C ALA A 455 2.86 -16.34 -10.57
N GLY A 456 3.31 -16.08 -11.80
CA GLY A 456 2.43 -15.81 -12.92
C GLY A 456 1.55 -17.02 -13.25
N THR A 457 2.13 -18.21 -13.41
CA THR A 457 1.35 -19.41 -13.74
C THR A 457 0.46 -19.87 -12.58
N ALA A 458 0.92 -19.76 -11.33
CA ALA A 458 0.17 -20.12 -10.13
C ALA A 458 -1.10 -19.27 -9.93
N ARG A 459 -0.98 -17.94 -10.12
CA ARG A 459 -2.07 -16.98 -9.92
C ARG A 459 -3.30 -17.26 -10.80
N TYR A 460 -3.08 -17.82 -12.00
CA TYR A 460 -4.11 -18.11 -13.00
C TYR A 460 -4.41 -19.60 -13.18
N PHE A 461 -3.91 -20.47 -12.28
CA PHE A 461 -4.12 -21.93 -12.31
C PHE A 461 -3.60 -22.62 -13.57
N SER A 462 -2.49 -22.12 -14.16
CA SER A 462 -1.93 -22.61 -15.44
C SER A 462 -0.60 -23.37 -15.32
N GLU A 463 -0.23 -23.83 -14.12
CA GLU A 463 1.06 -24.51 -13.86
C GLU A 463 1.21 -25.83 -14.64
N GLY A 464 0.08 -26.50 -14.97
CA GLY A 464 0.05 -27.79 -15.68
C GLY A 464 -0.31 -27.70 -17.16
N ASP A 465 -0.52 -26.50 -17.70
CA ASP A 465 -1.05 -26.33 -19.05
C ASP A 465 0.00 -26.59 -20.14
N ARG A 466 -0.38 -27.35 -21.17
CA ARG A 466 0.47 -27.58 -22.35
C ARG A 466 0.73 -26.28 -23.13
N VAL A 467 -0.26 -25.38 -23.15
CA VAL A 467 -0.24 -24.07 -23.79
C VAL A 467 -0.64 -23.03 -22.75
N LEU A 468 0.22 -22.04 -22.50
CA LEU A 468 -0.08 -20.97 -21.55
C LEU A 468 -1.04 -19.96 -22.19
N VAL A 469 -2.18 -19.71 -21.55
CA VAL A 469 -3.15 -18.71 -22.00
C VAL A 469 -2.91 -17.41 -21.23
N ALA A 470 -2.44 -16.38 -21.92
CA ALA A 470 -2.17 -15.08 -21.30
C ALA A 470 -3.46 -14.42 -20.80
N GLN A 471 -3.44 -13.94 -19.56
CA GLN A 471 -4.52 -13.15 -18.95
C GLN A 471 -4.07 -11.72 -18.60
N GLY A 472 -2.86 -11.34 -19.01
CA GLY A 472 -2.35 -9.99 -18.90
C GLY A 472 -1.42 -9.62 -20.05
N VAL A 473 -1.10 -8.34 -20.15
CA VAL A 473 -0.22 -7.76 -21.17
C VAL A 473 1.03 -7.14 -20.56
N SER A 474 2.03 -6.88 -21.40
CA SER A 474 3.23 -6.12 -21.08
C SER A 474 3.21 -4.80 -21.86
N GLY A 475 3.59 -3.71 -21.20
CA GLY A 475 3.65 -2.38 -21.78
C GLY A 475 4.63 -1.50 -21.01
N SER A 476 4.41 -0.18 -21.09
CA SER A 476 5.21 0.80 -20.36
C SER A 476 4.33 1.92 -19.82
N VAL A 477 4.80 2.60 -18.77
CA VAL A 477 4.15 3.74 -18.14
C VAL A 477 5.13 4.91 -18.04
N GLN A 478 4.62 6.12 -18.20
CA GLN A 478 5.40 7.35 -18.08
C GLN A 478 5.97 7.52 -16.67
N ASP A 479 7.12 8.17 -16.59
CA ASP A 479 7.72 8.59 -15.33
C ASP A 479 6.77 9.46 -14.52
N ARG A 480 6.73 9.22 -13.20
CA ARG A 480 5.98 10.00 -12.22
C ARG A 480 6.83 10.49 -11.06
N GLY A 481 8.15 10.47 -11.18
CA GLY A 481 9.06 10.90 -10.11
C GLY A 481 8.86 10.07 -8.83
N SER A 482 9.15 10.67 -7.68
CA SER A 482 9.13 9.96 -6.39
C SER A 482 7.76 9.94 -5.73
N ILE A 483 7.43 8.79 -5.13
CA ILE A 483 6.21 8.65 -4.33
C ILE A 483 6.20 9.57 -3.11
N THR A 484 7.37 10.02 -2.65
CA THR A 484 7.50 11.00 -1.55
C THR A 484 6.85 12.35 -1.84
N LYS A 485 6.61 12.67 -3.12
CA LYS A 485 5.79 13.81 -3.54
C LYS A 485 4.40 13.39 -4.03
N PHE A 486 4.35 12.29 -4.77
CA PHE A 486 3.13 11.85 -5.43
C PHE A 486 2.05 11.35 -4.44
N VAL A 487 2.42 10.59 -3.41
CA VAL A 487 1.45 10.11 -2.41
C VAL A 487 0.89 11.25 -1.55
N PRO A 488 1.68 12.24 -1.07
CA PRO A 488 1.12 13.44 -0.45
C PRO A 488 0.13 14.20 -1.34
N TYR A 489 0.37 14.27 -2.65
CA TYR A 489 -0.61 14.81 -3.59
C TYR A 489 -1.92 14.01 -3.60
N LEU A 490 -1.84 12.66 -3.68
CA LEU A 490 -3.02 11.81 -3.63
C LEU A 490 -3.78 11.99 -2.30
N MET A 491 -3.05 12.07 -1.18
CA MET A 491 -3.60 12.30 0.15
C MET A 491 -4.38 13.62 0.21
N ALA A 492 -3.76 14.72 -0.20
CA ALA A 492 -4.38 16.04 -0.24
C ALA A 492 -5.60 16.06 -1.17
N GLY A 493 -5.51 15.41 -2.34
CA GLY A 493 -6.64 15.30 -3.26
C GLY A 493 -7.83 14.55 -2.66
N VAL A 494 -7.60 13.47 -1.91
CA VAL A 494 -8.68 12.76 -1.20
C VAL A 494 -9.26 13.65 -0.10
N GLN A 495 -8.43 14.34 0.68
CA GLN A 495 -8.89 15.26 1.73
C GLN A 495 -9.77 16.39 1.17
N HIS A 496 -9.35 17.02 0.07
CA HIS A 496 -10.17 18.01 -0.62
C HIS A 496 -11.48 17.44 -1.16
N SER A 497 -11.44 16.22 -1.73
CA SER A 497 -12.65 15.57 -2.22
C SER A 497 -13.66 15.32 -1.08
N LEU A 498 -13.18 14.85 0.08
CA LEU A 498 -14.05 14.65 1.26
C LEU A 498 -14.56 15.97 1.84
N GLN A 499 -13.73 17.02 1.82
CA GLN A 499 -14.17 18.37 2.18
C GLN A 499 -15.33 18.83 1.29
N ASP A 500 -15.22 18.69 -0.03
CA ASP A 500 -16.28 19.09 -0.97
C ASP A 500 -17.58 18.29 -0.78
N ILE A 501 -17.47 17.02 -0.36
CA ILE A 501 -18.62 16.18 0.01
C ILE A 501 -19.18 16.56 1.41
N GLY A 502 -18.42 17.30 2.23
CA GLY A 502 -18.80 17.71 3.58
C GLY A 502 -18.52 16.65 4.66
N ILE A 503 -17.49 15.84 4.48
CA ILE A 503 -17.14 14.69 5.32
C ILE A 503 -15.73 14.84 5.94
N LYS A 504 -15.58 14.58 7.24
CA LYS A 504 -14.30 14.74 7.96
C LYS A 504 -13.48 13.46 8.12
N SER A 505 -14.06 12.29 7.83
CA SER A 505 -13.34 11.01 7.94
C SER A 505 -13.89 9.94 7.00
N LEU A 506 -13.12 8.87 6.78
CA LEU A 506 -13.60 7.72 6.01
C LEU A 506 -14.76 6.99 6.69
N THR A 507 -14.81 6.99 8.03
CA THR A 507 -15.95 6.47 8.79
C THR A 507 -17.21 7.29 8.50
N GLU A 508 -17.13 8.61 8.60
CA GLU A 508 -18.23 9.51 8.25
C GLU A 508 -18.67 9.36 6.79
N LEU A 509 -17.72 9.10 5.87
CA LEU A 509 -18.04 8.82 4.46
C LEU A 509 -18.93 7.57 4.36
N HIS A 510 -18.52 6.46 4.97
CA HIS A 510 -19.27 5.21 4.91
C HIS A 510 -20.64 5.34 5.56
N GLU A 511 -20.73 6.01 6.70
CA GLU A 511 -22.01 6.30 7.38
C GLU A 511 -22.92 7.18 6.54
N GLY A 512 -22.37 8.28 5.98
CA GLY A 512 -23.07 9.22 5.13
C GLY A 512 -23.57 8.61 3.82
N VAL A 513 -22.83 7.65 3.26
CA VAL A 513 -23.28 6.87 2.11
C VAL A 513 -24.39 5.89 2.51
N ALA A 514 -24.22 5.18 3.63
CA ALA A 514 -25.17 4.16 4.08
C ALA A 514 -26.54 4.73 4.49
N ASN A 515 -26.56 5.92 5.09
CA ASN A 515 -27.79 6.61 5.49
C ASN A 515 -28.40 7.48 4.38
N GLY A 516 -27.75 7.58 3.21
CA GLY A 516 -28.24 8.34 2.07
C GLY A 516 -28.05 9.86 2.15
N ASN A 517 -27.24 10.36 3.10
CA ASN A 517 -26.88 11.77 3.17
C ASN A 517 -25.94 12.18 2.04
N VAL A 518 -24.97 11.32 1.71
CA VAL A 518 -24.10 11.47 0.53
C VAL A 518 -24.88 11.03 -0.69
N ARG A 519 -24.95 11.92 -1.69
CA ARG A 519 -25.76 11.74 -2.89
C ARG A 519 -24.86 11.54 -4.11
N PHE A 520 -25.38 10.84 -5.10
CA PHE A 520 -24.67 10.47 -6.32
C PHE A 520 -25.46 10.89 -7.55
N GLU A 521 -24.81 10.88 -8.71
CA GLU A 521 -25.46 11.13 -10.00
C GLU A 521 -24.85 10.25 -11.08
N LEU A 522 -25.68 9.72 -11.99
CA LEU A 522 -25.19 8.93 -13.12
C LEU A 522 -24.55 9.83 -14.18
N ARG A 523 -23.51 9.33 -14.85
CA ARG A 523 -22.85 10.02 -15.95
C ARG A 523 -23.08 9.28 -17.26
N THR A 524 -23.89 9.89 -18.12
CA THR A 524 -23.95 9.50 -19.53
C THR A 524 -22.59 9.69 -20.21
N ALA A 525 -22.38 9.07 -21.37
CA ALA A 525 -21.14 9.27 -22.14
C ALA A 525 -20.87 10.77 -22.44
N SER A 526 -21.91 11.56 -22.68
CA SER A 526 -21.82 13.01 -22.86
C SER A 526 -21.35 13.72 -21.59
N ALA A 527 -21.91 13.39 -20.42
CA ALA A 527 -21.47 13.93 -19.13
C ALA A 527 -20.04 13.49 -18.76
N GLN A 528 -19.60 12.33 -19.26
CA GLN A 528 -18.21 11.90 -19.14
C GLN A 528 -17.27 12.76 -19.97
N ALA A 529 -17.63 13.03 -21.22
CA ALA A 529 -16.88 13.92 -22.11
C ALA A 529 -16.83 15.36 -21.59
N GLU A 530 -17.94 15.88 -21.08
CA GLU A 530 -18.04 17.22 -20.45
C GLU A 530 -17.22 17.32 -19.16
N GLY A 531 -17.19 16.29 -18.32
CA GLY A 531 -16.36 16.33 -17.11
C GLY A 531 -14.85 16.16 -17.38
N ASN A 532 -14.44 15.83 -18.60
CA ASN A 532 -13.04 15.75 -19.01
C ASN A 532 -12.58 17.08 -19.64
N VAL A 533 -11.29 17.22 -19.96
CA VAL A 533 -10.82 18.41 -20.69
C VAL A 533 -11.46 18.44 -22.09
N HIS A 534 -12.19 19.50 -22.42
CA HIS A 534 -12.83 19.68 -23.72
C HIS A 534 -12.75 21.15 -24.19
N GLY A 535 -12.91 21.38 -25.49
CA GLY A 535 -12.97 22.74 -26.08
C GLY A 535 -11.64 23.49 -26.19
N LEU A 536 -10.49 22.80 -26.08
CA LEU A 536 -9.15 23.39 -26.17
C LEU A 536 -8.37 22.86 -27.37
N HIS A 537 -7.51 23.69 -27.97
CA HIS A 537 -6.59 23.27 -29.04
C HIS A 537 -5.46 22.36 -28.52
N SER A 538 -4.89 22.70 -27.37
CA SER A 538 -3.89 21.90 -26.65
C SER A 538 -3.93 22.23 -25.15
N PHE A 539 -3.43 21.33 -24.31
CA PHE A 539 -3.32 21.54 -22.86
C PHE A 539 -2.14 20.77 -22.29
N ASP A 540 -1.59 21.27 -21.18
CA ASP A 540 -0.61 20.56 -20.36
C ASP A 540 -1.29 20.15 -19.04
N LYS A 541 -1.28 18.85 -18.72
CA LYS A 541 -1.95 18.30 -17.54
C LYS A 541 -0.96 18.12 -16.40
N LYS A 542 -0.47 19.24 -15.86
CA LYS A 542 0.39 19.25 -14.68
C LYS A 542 -0.43 19.15 -13.40
N LEU A 543 -0.48 17.97 -12.79
CA LEU A 543 -1.34 17.67 -11.64
C LEU A 543 -0.73 18.03 -10.28
N TYR A 544 0.60 18.06 -10.17
CA TYR A 544 1.33 18.33 -8.93
C TYR A 544 2.73 18.90 -9.23
N SER A 545 3.38 19.48 -8.22
CA SER A 545 4.71 20.12 -8.30
C SER A 545 5.67 19.61 -7.23
#